data_AF-S9VPJ4-F1
#
_entry.id   AF-S9VPJ4-F1
#
_cell.length_a   1.000
_cell.length_b   1.000
_cell.length_c   1.000
_cell.angle_alpha   90.00
_cell.angle_beta   90.00
_cell.angle_gamma   90.00
#
_symmetry.space_group_name_H-M   'P 1'
#
loop_
_entity.id
_entity.type
_entity.pdbx_description
1 polymer ?
#
loop_
_entity_poly.entity_id
_entity_poly.type
_entity_poly.pdbx_seq_one_letter_code
_entity_poly.pdbx_strand_id
1 'polypeptide(L)'
;MMGADVNALGGEGAGVTPRICLEIFHRKGVAEAEGHSRWTVSLGYAEVYNERVSDLLAERKRGARTTEEVFLEVREHPTTGVYIDGQRFVEVKSLTDVVKYIEKGNAVRHTAATKMNDRSSRSHAIVMLMLREERTMTTKTEETIKTAGVS
;
A
#
# COMPACT_ATOMS: atom_id res chain seq x y z
N MET A 1 -6.66 19.50 7.69
CA MET A 1 -6.15 19.00 6.40
C MET A 1 -5.57 17.61 6.66
N MET A 2 -6.28 16.53 6.32
CA MET A 2 -5.83 15.13 6.54
C MET A 2 -5.05 14.64 5.30
N GLY A 3 -3.99 15.38 4.96
CA GLY A 3 -2.91 14.85 4.13
C GLY A 3 -1.83 14.42 5.11
N ALA A 4 -1.38 13.17 5.05
CA ALA A 4 -0.21 12.75 5.81
C ALA A 4 0.93 13.73 5.50
N ASP A 5 1.29 14.56 6.47
CA ASP A 5 2.39 15.50 6.31
C ASP A 5 3.65 14.67 6.08
N VAL A 6 4.15 14.69 4.86
CA VAL A 6 5.36 13.98 4.48
C VAL A 6 6.59 14.54 5.19
N ASN A 7 6.51 15.73 5.81
CA ASN A 7 7.58 16.22 6.66
C ASN A 7 7.55 15.63 8.07
N ALA A 8 6.45 14.97 8.48
CA ALA A 8 6.36 14.38 9.82
C ALA A 8 7.05 13.01 9.91
N LEU A 9 7.57 12.43 8.82
CA LEU A 9 7.94 11.01 8.73
C LEU A 9 9.20 10.62 9.52
N GLY A 10 9.97 11.58 10.03
CA GLY A 10 11.14 11.34 10.86
C GLY A 10 11.20 12.35 12.00
N GLY A 11 10.60 12.01 13.15
CA GLY A 11 10.61 12.85 14.35
C GLY A 11 9.48 12.50 15.32
N GLU A 12 9.45 13.15 16.49
CA GLU A 12 8.42 12.94 17.52
C GLU A 12 6.99 13.19 17.02
N GLY A 13 6.82 14.00 15.96
CA GLY A 13 5.55 14.29 15.30
C GLY A 13 5.07 13.26 14.26
N ALA A 14 5.79 12.15 14.05
CA ALA A 14 5.43 11.18 13.02
C ALA A 14 4.05 10.55 13.28
N GLY A 15 3.22 10.48 12.24
CA GLY A 15 1.94 9.79 12.27
C GLY A 15 2.07 8.26 12.41
N VAL A 16 0.94 7.57 12.50
CA VAL A 16 0.93 6.10 12.69
C VAL A 16 1.49 5.35 11.48
N THR A 17 1.15 5.75 10.25
CA THR A 17 1.61 5.11 9.02
C THR A 17 3.14 5.00 8.89
N PRO A 18 3.94 6.08 9.00
CA PRO A 18 5.40 5.97 8.93
C PRO A 18 5.99 5.12 10.05
N ARG A 19 5.45 5.19 11.27
CA ARG A 19 5.92 4.39 12.41
C ARG A 19 5.74 2.90 12.17
N ILE A 20 4.55 2.50 11.69
CA ILE A 20 4.27 1.10 11.32
C ILE A 20 5.19 0.65 10.19
N CYS A 21 5.40 1.48 9.16
CA CYS A 21 6.29 1.13 8.05
C CYS A 21 7.73 0.91 8.51
N LEU A 22 8.27 1.79 9.36
CA LEU A 22 9.61 1.64 9.94
C LEU A 22 9.74 0.33 10.72
N GLU A 23 8.77 0.02 11.57
CA GLU A 23 8.75 -1.23 12.35
C GLU A 23 8.68 -2.47 11.45
N ILE A 24 7.86 -2.45 10.40
CA ILE A 24 7.78 -3.55 9.42
C ILE A 24 9.12 -3.77 8.73
N PHE A 25 9.78 -2.71 8.27
CA PHE A 25 11.08 -2.84 7.60
C PHE A 25 12.19 -3.28 8.56
N HIS A 26 12.16 -2.84 9.81
CA HIS A 26 13.07 -3.33 10.84
C HIS A 26 12.88 -4.83 11.08
N ARG A 27 11.64 -5.29 11.28
CA ARG A 27 11.32 -6.72 11.48
C ARG A 27 11.67 -7.57 10.26
N LYS A 28 11.45 -7.07 9.05
CA LYS A 28 11.88 -7.70 7.81
C LYS A 28 13.39 -7.96 7.83
N GLY A 29 14.20 -6.96 8.22
CA GLY A 29 15.65 -7.11 8.31
C GLY A 29 16.07 -8.21 9.30
N VAL A 30 15.43 -8.27 10.46
CA VAL A 30 15.68 -9.33 11.46
C VAL A 30 15.29 -10.70 10.93
N ALA A 31 14.07 -10.86 10.40
CA ALA A 31 13.56 -12.14 9.91
C ALA A 31 14.36 -12.68 8.72
N GLU A 32 14.80 -11.81 7.80
CA GLU A 32 15.60 -12.22 6.64
C GLU A 32 17.06 -12.52 7.02
N ALA A 33 17.60 -11.90 8.06
CA ALA A 33 18.95 -12.19 8.57
C ALA A 33 19.06 -13.59 9.19
N GLU A 34 17.96 -14.14 9.70
CA GLU A 34 17.91 -15.53 10.17
C GLU A 34 18.04 -16.54 9.02
N GLY A 35 17.78 -16.15 7.76
CA GLY A 35 18.04 -16.96 6.57
C GLY A 35 16.94 -17.96 6.19
N HIS A 36 15.88 -18.08 6.99
CA HIS A 36 14.77 -19.02 6.75
C HIS A 36 13.51 -18.35 6.17
N SER A 37 13.48 -17.02 6.09
CA SER A 37 12.30 -16.26 5.67
C SER A 37 12.68 -15.18 4.68
N ARG A 38 11.79 -14.93 3.71
CA ARG A 38 11.86 -13.81 2.78
C ARG A 38 10.55 -13.05 2.82
N TRP A 39 10.60 -11.76 3.13
CA TRP A 39 9.41 -10.93 3.28
C TRP A 39 9.27 -9.99 2.09
N THR A 40 8.08 -9.89 1.52
CA THR A 40 7.73 -8.91 0.49
C THR A 40 6.68 -7.98 1.06
N VAL A 41 6.94 -6.67 1.02
CA VAL A 41 6.01 -5.63 1.48
C VAL A 41 5.48 -4.91 0.25
N SER A 42 4.16 -4.86 0.11
CA SER A 42 3.49 -4.16 -0.97
C SER A 42 2.54 -3.10 -0.44
N LEU A 43 2.48 -1.96 -1.12
CA LEU A 43 1.65 -0.82 -0.78
C LEU A 43 0.50 -0.68 -1.80
N GLY A 44 -0.72 -0.61 -1.31
CA GLY A 44 -1.90 -0.15 -2.05
C GLY A 44 -2.37 1.20 -1.51
N TYR A 45 -2.96 2.03 -2.36
CA TYR A 45 -3.55 3.30 -1.92
C TYR A 45 -4.82 3.60 -2.71
N ALA A 46 -5.94 3.66 -2.00
CA ALA A 46 -7.26 3.89 -2.58
C ALA A 46 -7.92 5.11 -1.95
N GLU A 47 -8.83 5.73 -2.70
CA GLU A 47 -9.75 6.73 -2.18
C GLU A 47 -11.19 6.26 -2.35
N VAL A 48 -11.98 6.39 -1.29
CA VAL A 48 -13.43 6.23 -1.32
C VAL A 48 -14.05 7.62 -1.34
N TYR A 49 -14.80 7.92 -2.38
CA TYR A 49 -15.53 9.17 -2.53
C TYR A 49 -16.87 8.92 -3.21
N ASN A 50 -17.95 9.42 -2.60
CA ASN A 50 -19.31 9.29 -3.13
C ASN A 50 -19.67 7.83 -3.46
N GLU A 51 -19.41 6.91 -2.52
CA GLU A 51 -19.62 5.46 -2.66
C GLU A 51 -18.86 4.80 -3.82
N ARG A 52 -17.84 5.46 -4.36
CA ARG A 52 -16.95 4.90 -5.39
C ARG A 52 -15.53 4.76 -4.88
N VAL A 53 -14.93 3.62 -5.18
CA VAL A 53 -13.52 3.35 -4.90
C VAL A 53 -12.70 3.72 -6.12
N SER A 54 -11.58 4.42 -5.91
CA SER A 54 -10.62 4.74 -6.97
C SER A 54 -9.20 4.40 -6.55
N ASP A 55 -8.42 3.89 -7.48
CA ASP A 55 -7.00 3.58 -7.26
C ASP A 55 -6.13 4.83 -7.45
N LEU A 56 -5.42 5.21 -6.39
CA LEU A 56 -4.52 6.36 -6.40
C LEU A 56 -3.14 6.02 -6.96
N LEU A 57 -2.80 4.72 -7.07
CA LEU A 57 -1.50 4.24 -7.59
C LEU A 57 -1.59 3.69 -9.01
N ALA A 58 -2.77 3.70 -9.63
CA ALA A 58 -2.97 3.18 -10.98
C ALA A 58 -1.99 3.77 -12.01
N GLU A 59 -1.52 2.91 -12.91
CA GLU A 59 -0.72 3.32 -14.06
C GLU A 59 -1.62 3.92 -15.13
N ARG A 60 -1.49 5.23 -15.34
CA ARG A 60 -2.23 5.93 -16.39
C ARG A 60 -1.50 5.75 -17.73
N LYS A 61 -2.27 5.38 -18.77
CA LYS A 61 -1.74 5.26 -20.13
C LYS A 61 -1.12 6.57 -20.59
N ARG A 62 -0.06 6.48 -21.40
CA ARG A 62 0.62 7.65 -21.98
C ARG A 62 -0.39 8.41 -22.85
N GLY A 63 -0.73 9.65 -22.47
CA GLY A 63 -1.76 10.47 -23.12
C GLY A 63 -3.10 10.56 -22.37
N ALA A 64 -3.32 9.73 -21.34
CA ALA A 64 -4.44 9.92 -20.41
C ALA A 64 -4.17 11.15 -19.54
N ARG A 65 -5.21 11.94 -19.25
CA ARG A 65 -5.08 13.07 -18.34
C ARG A 65 -4.70 12.54 -16.96
N THR A 66 -3.75 13.17 -16.29
CA THR A 66 -3.41 12.88 -14.88
C THR A 66 -4.63 12.96 -13.95
N THR A 67 -5.69 13.63 -14.41
CA THR A 67 -6.97 13.85 -13.73
C THR A 67 -8.02 12.76 -13.95
N GLU A 68 -7.71 11.70 -14.72
CA GLU A 68 -8.63 10.59 -14.94
C GLU A 68 -8.54 9.61 -13.77
N GLU A 69 -9.66 9.44 -13.10
CA GLU A 69 -9.83 8.57 -11.95
C GLU A 69 -10.02 7.13 -12.45
N VAL A 70 -9.28 6.20 -11.86
CA VAL A 70 -9.44 4.77 -12.16
C VAL A 70 -10.35 4.20 -11.09
N PHE A 71 -11.63 4.10 -11.41
CA PHE A 71 -12.62 3.51 -10.51
C PHE A 71 -12.47 1.99 -10.47
N LEU A 72 -12.57 1.43 -9.27
CA LEU A 72 -12.48 -0.01 -9.01
C LEU A 72 -13.80 -0.53 -8.44
N GLU A 73 -14.07 -1.80 -8.69
CA GLU A 73 -15.24 -2.48 -8.15
C GLU A 73 -14.89 -3.16 -6.83
N VAL A 74 -15.82 -3.09 -5.87
CA VAL A 74 -15.74 -3.84 -4.62
C VAL A 74 -16.46 -5.16 -4.82
N ARG A 75 -15.79 -6.27 -4.51
CA ARG A 75 -16.30 -7.64 -4.67
C ARG A 75 -16.17 -8.40 -3.36
N GLU A 76 -16.90 -9.50 -3.24
CA GLU A 76 -16.83 -10.39 -2.09
C GLU A 76 -16.38 -11.77 -2.52
N HIS A 77 -15.36 -12.31 -1.85
CA HIS A 77 -14.88 -13.67 -2.05
C HIS A 77 -15.45 -14.57 -0.92
N PRO A 78 -15.91 -15.80 -1.22
CA PRO A 78 -16.57 -16.66 -0.23
C PRO A 78 -15.76 -16.97 1.04
N THR A 79 -14.43 -16.91 0.97
CA THR A 79 -13.54 -17.26 2.11
C THR A 79 -12.70 -16.11 2.63
N THR A 80 -12.34 -15.13 1.79
CA THR A 80 -11.43 -14.03 2.17
C THR A 80 -12.19 -12.73 2.42
N GLY A 81 -13.51 -12.71 2.20
CA GLY A 81 -14.37 -11.56 2.42
C GLY A 81 -14.25 -10.51 1.32
N VAL A 82 -14.54 -9.26 1.69
CA VAL A 82 -14.62 -8.12 0.76
C VAL A 82 -13.22 -7.69 0.31
N TYR A 83 -13.05 -7.50 -1.00
CA TYR A 83 -11.81 -7.02 -1.62
C TYR A 83 -12.10 -6.02 -2.75
N ILE A 84 -11.08 -5.24 -3.11
CA ILE A 84 -11.14 -4.28 -4.21
C ILE A 84 -10.54 -4.95 -5.45
N ASP A 85 -11.37 -5.19 -6.46
CA ASP A 85 -10.94 -5.82 -7.70
C ASP A 85 -10.09 -4.85 -8.54
N GLY A 86 -8.94 -5.34 -9.02
CA GLY A 86 -7.99 -4.55 -9.79
C GLY A 86 -7.16 -3.53 -8.98
N GLN A 87 -7.20 -3.54 -7.65
CA GLN A 87 -6.36 -2.66 -6.83
C GLN A 87 -4.87 -2.93 -7.10
N ARG A 88 -4.14 -1.88 -7.50
CA ARG A 88 -2.70 -1.98 -7.70
C ARG A 88 -1.96 -2.00 -6.37
N PHE A 89 -1.07 -2.96 -6.24
CA PHE A 89 -0.08 -3.06 -5.16
C PHE A 89 1.32 -2.89 -5.74
N VAL A 90 2.12 -2.03 -5.12
CA VAL A 90 3.53 -1.82 -5.50
C VAL A 90 4.46 -2.33 -4.42
N GLU A 91 5.48 -3.09 -4.79
CA GLU A 91 6.52 -3.49 -3.85
C GLU A 91 7.28 -2.26 -3.35
N VAL A 92 7.47 -2.17 -2.03
CA VAL A 92 8.20 -1.11 -1.34
C VAL A 92 9.30 -1.74 -0.48
N LYS A 93 10.50 -1.15 -0.51
CA LYS A 93 11.68 -1.71 0.19
C LYS A 93 12.16 -0.83 1.34
N SER A 94 11.66 0.39 1.42
CA SER A 94 12.07 1.39 2.40
C SER A 94 10.92 2.33 2.74
N LEU A 95 11.06 3.05 3.86
CA LEU A 95 10.14 4.14 4.18
C LEU A 95 10.12 5.17 3.04
N THR A 96 11.27 5.50 2.46
CA THR A 96 11.37 6.44 1.33
C THR A 96 10.50 6.02 0.14
N ASP A 97 10.45 4.73 -0.18
CA ASP A 97 9.58 4.22 -1.26
C ASP A 97 8.10 4.42 -0.92
N VAL A 98 7.70 4.10 0.30
CA VAL A 98 6.32 4.28 0.77
C VAL A 98 5.90 5.74 0.58
N VAL A 99 6.76 6.65 1.03
CA VAL A 99 6.51 8.09 1.03
C VAL A 99 6.34 8.61 -0.39
N LYS A 100 7.25 8.22 -1.28
CA LYS A 100 7.16 8.53 -2.71
C LYS A 100 5.81 8.12 -3.31
N TYR A 101 5.31 6.93 -2.97
CA TYR A 101 4.01 6.47 -3.48
C TYR A 101 2.82 7.16 -2.82
N ILE A 102 2.91 7.50 -1.54
CA ILE A 102 1.89 8.31 -0.85
C ILE A 102 1.81 9.71 -1.46
N GLU A 103 2.95 10.36 -1.74
CA GLU A 103 3.00 11.65 -2.43
C GLU A 103 2.39 11.57 -3.83
N LYS A 104 2.73 10.53 -4.58
CA LYS A 104 2.14 10.27 -5.90
C LYS A 104 0.62 10.14 -5.82
N GLY A 105 0.10 9.40 -4.84
CA GLY A 105 -1.34 9.26 -4.61
C GLY A 105 -1.99 10.57 -4.16
N ASN A 106 -1.34 11.34 -3.29
CA ASN A 106 -1.81 12.65 -2.85
C ASN A 106 -1.93 13.64 -4.00
N ALA A 107 -0.98 13.65 -4.94
CA ALA A 107 -1.06 14.48 -6.14
C ALA A 107 -2.31 14.17 -6.99
N VAL A 108 -2.67 12.88 -7.09
CA VAL A 108 -3.91 12.44 -7.76
C VAL A 108 -5.14 12.96 -7.02
N ARG A 109 -5.19 12.76 -5.69
CA ARG A 109 -6.31 13.22 -4.84
C ARG A 109 -6.51 14.74 -4.91
N HIS A 110 -5.42 15.51 -4.82
CA HIS A 110 -5.47 16.97 -4.92
C HIS A 110 -5.97 17.43 -6.28
N THR A 111 -5.50 16.80 -7.36
CA THR A 111 -5.94 17.16 -8.70
C THR A 111 -7.43 16.85 -8.90
N ALA A 112 -7.94 15.76 -8.33
CA ALA A 112 -9.36 15.44 -8.33
C ALA A 112 -10.22 16.44 -7.53
N ALA A 113 -9.68 17.00 -6.44
CA ALA A 113 -10.35 18.04 -5.64
C ALA A 113 -10.45 19.39 -6.37
N THR A 114 -9.44 19.77 -7.17
CA THR A 114 -9.47 21.05 -7.92
C THR A 114 -10.57 21.12 -8.99
N LYS A 115 -11.18 19.99 -9.38
CA LYS A 115 -12.44 19.96 -10.12
C LYS A 115 -13.62 20.25 -9.16
N MET A 116 -13.82 21.53 -8.88
CA MET A 116 -15.09 22.12 -8.39
C MET A 116 -15.59 21.75 -6.98
N ASN A 117 -14.81 21.13 -6.07
CA ASN A 117 -15.21 20.97 -4.65
C ASN A 117 -14.04 20.61 -3.72
N ASP A 118 -14.11 21.01 -2.44
CA ASP A 118 -13.19 20.56 -1.38
C ASP A 118 -13.44 19.07 -1.00
N ARG A 119 -13.07 18.19 -1.94
CA ARG A 119 -13.24 16.74 -1.88
C ARG A 119 -12.48 16.09 -0.72
N SER A 120 -11.39 16.73 -0.26
CA SER A 120 -10.49 16.17 0.75
C SER A 120 -11.17 15.93 2.10
N SER A 121 -12.18 16.74 2.46
CA SER A 121 -12.95 16.61 3.70
C SER A 121 -14.02 15.51 3.64
N ARG A 122 -14.42 15.08 2.44
CA ARG A 122 -15.52 14.13 2.18
C ARG A 122 -15.05 12.81 1.59
N SER A 123 -13.75 12.68 1.34
CA SER A 123 -13.13 11.45 0.84
C SER A 123 -12.42 10.71 1.97
N HIS A 124 -12.50 9.39 1.98
CA HIS A 124 -11.69 8.54 2.85
C HIS A 124 -10.48 8.01 2.08
N ALA A 125 -9.30 8.13 2.66
CA ALA A 125 -8.07 7.59 2.08
C ALA A 125 -7.71 6.27 2.79
N ILE A 126 -7.51 5.21 2.01
CA ILE A 126 -7.21 3.88 2.53
C ILE A 126 -5.82 3.48 2.06
N VAL A 127 -4.87 3.49 3.00
CA VAL A 127 -3.51 2.95 2.79
C VAL A 127 -3.51 1.48 3.17
N MET A 128 -3.12 0.61 2.26
CA MET A 128 -3.07 -0.84 2.46
C MET A 128 -1.62 -1.30 2.43
N LEU A 129 -1.19 -2.03 3.45
CA LEU A 129 0.12 -2.69 3.49
C LEU A 129 -0.12 -4.20 3.44
N MET A 130 0.39 -4.85 2.40
CA MET A 130 0.33 -6.30 2.24
C MET A 130 1.71 -6.87 2.51
N LEU A 131 1.82 -7.69 3.56
CA LEU A 131 3.01 -8.44 3.89
C LEU A 131 2.85 -9.88 3.40
N ARG A 132 3.84 -10.37 2.66
CA ARG A 132 3.93 -11.78 2.25
C ARG A 132 5.24 -12.35 2.77
N GLU A 133 5.16 -13.47 3.47
CA GLU A 133 6.32 -14.19 3.96
C GLU A 133 6.48 -15.51 3.20
N GLU A 134 7.67 -15.73 2.63
CA GLU A 134 8.08 -16.99 2.04
C GLU A 134 9.09 -17.66 2.96
N ARG A 135 8.68 -18.76 3.62
CA ARG A 135 9.54 -19.52 4.53
C ARG A 135 10.19 -20.68 3.79
N THR A 136 11.47 -20.88 4.05
CA THR A 136 12.25 -22.03 3.59
C THR A 136 12.44 -22.97 4.76
N MET A 137 11.95 -24.21 4.65
CA MET A 137 12.14 -25.25 5.66
C MET A 137 13.01 -26.37 5.08
N THR A 138 14.07 -26.73 5.81
CA THR A 138 14.89 -27.90 5.49
C THR A 138 14.37 -29.08 6.30
N THR A 139 13.89 -30.13 5.65
CA THR A 139 13.49 -31.36 6.33
C THR A 139 14.72 -32.22 6.65
N LYS A 140 14.59 -33.18 7.59
CA LYS A 140 15.65 -34.15 7.97
C LYS A 140 16.19 -34.99 6.80
N THR A 141 15.59 -34.89 5.61
CA THR A 141 15.95 -35.61 4.39
C THR A 141 16.74 -34.75 3.38
N GLU A 142 17.24 -33.57 3.78
CA GLU A 142 17.91 -32.59 2.89
C GLU A 142 17.04 -32.03 1.75
N GLU A 143 15.71 -32.20 1.81
CA GLU A 143 14.79 -31.59 0.86
C GLU A 143 14.40 -30.18 1.31
N THR A 144 14.56 -29.20 0.43
CA THR A 144 14.21 -27.80 0.69
C THR A 144 12.79 -27.51 0.22
N ILE A 145 11.89 -27.18 1.14
CA ILE A 145 10.49 -26.82 0.84
C ILE A 145 10.31 -25.30 1.01
N LYS A 146 9.78 -24.64 -0.03
CA LYS A 146 9.42 -23.21 0.00
C LYS A 146 7.91 -23.09 0.19
N THR A 147 7.48 -22.47 1.28
CA THR A 147 6.06 -22.23 1.57
C THR A 147 5.80 -20.73 1.67
N ALA A 148 4.89 -20.21 0.84
CA ALA A 148 4.42 -18.84 0.95
C ALA A 148 3.27 -18.78 1.97
N GLY A 149 3.52 -18.21 3.14
CA GLY A 149 2.48 -17.84 4.09
C GLY A 149 1.82 -16.56 3.63
N VAL A 150 0.51 -16.63 3.37
CA VAL A 150 -0.34 -15.44 3.30
C VAL A 150 -0.88 -15.26 4.72
N SER A 151 -0.34 -14.29 5.47
CA SER A 151 -0.83 -13.93 6.81
C SER A 151 -2.01 -12.99 6.72
#